data_AF-A0ABD5DUP8-F1
#
_entry.id   AF-A0ABD5DUP8-F1
#
_cell.length_a   1.000
_cell.length_b   1.000
_cell.length_c   1.000
_cell.angle_alpha   90.00
_cell.angle_beta   90.00
_cell.angle_gamma   90.00
#
_symmetry.space_group_name_H-M   'P 1'
#
loop_
_entity.id
_entity.type
_entity.pdbx_description
1 polymer ?
#
loop_
_entity_poly.entity_id
_entity_poly.type
_entity_poly.pdbx_seq_one_letter_code
_entity_poly.pdbx_strand_id
1 'polypeptide(L)'
;DVDRHAADLFAAYALGDNSDWTWLASTRPESVAATAHWIAGKVNDDALVPYAVVDLRSEQAVGIVSYMAIEREMGTVEIGHVTWSRRMKNT
;
A
#
# COMPACT_ATOMS: atom_id res chain seq x y z
N ASP A 1 1.68 -9.56 6.34
CA ASP A 1 1.96 -10.77 5.55
C ASP A 1 1.63 -10.47 4.09
N VAL A 2 2.58 -10.72 3.19
CA VAL A 2 2.47 -10.39 1.76
C VAL A 2 1.35 -11.17 1.11
N ASP A 3 1.33 -12.49 1.31
CA ASP A 3 0.37 -13.40 0.69
C ASP A 3 -1.03 -13.14 1.22
N ARG A 4 -1.15 -12.80 2.52
CA ARG A 4 -2.42 -12.43 3.13
C ARG A 4 -3.06 -11.19 2.50
N HIS A 5 -2.26 -10.16 2.18
CA HIS A 5 -2.81 -8.86 1.77
C HIS A 5 -2.84 -8.64 0.26
N ALA A 6 -2.11 -9.43 -0.53
CA ALA A 6 -2.01 -9.25 -1.97
C ALA A 6 -3.37 -9.38 -2.68
N ALA A 7 -4.17 -10.37 -2.31
CA ALA A 7 -5.48 -10.61 -2.93
C ALA A 7 -6.47 -9.46 -2.62
N ASP A 8 -6.55 -9.04 -1.36
CA ASP A 8 -7.43 -7.94 -0.93
C ASP A 8 -7.04 -6.62 -1.61
N LEU A 9 -5.75 -6.28 -1.61
CA LEU A 9 -5.26 -5.04 -2.20
C LEU A 9 -5.44 -5.04 -3.72
N PHE A 10 -5.21 -6.17 -4.39
CA PHE A 10 -5.50 -6.29 -5.81
C PHE A 10 -6.98 -6.02 -6.10
N ALA A 11 -7.88 -6.68 -5.38
CA ALA A 11 -9.33 -6.48 -5.52
C ALA A 11 -9.75 -5.04 -5.22
N ALA A 12 -9.15 -4.41 -4.20
CA ALA A 12 -9.44 -3.03 -3.83
C ALA A 12 -8.98 -2.02 -4.88
N TYR A 13 -7.77 -2.18 -5.44
CA TYR A 13 -7.23 -1.30 -6.47
C TYR A 13 -7.85 -1.50 -7.86
N ALA A 14 -8.41 -2.68 -8.13
CA ALA A 14 -9.13 -2.96 -9.37
C ALA A 14 -10.46 -2.18 -9.51
N LEU A 15 -11.01 -1.65 -8.41
CA LEU A 15 -12.23 -0.83 -8.42
C LEU A 15 -12.04 0.58 -8.99
N GLY A 16 -10.80 1.04 -9.10
CA GLY A 16 -10.43 2.29 -9.75
C GLY A 16 -9.97 2.11 -11.19
N ASP A 17 -9.58 3.21 -11.82
CA ASP A 17 -8.83 3.22 -13.07
C ASP A 17 -7.36 3.60 -12.79
N ASN A 18 -6.59 3.86 -13.86
CA ASN A 18 -5.20 4.27 -13.70
C ASN A 18 -5.04 5.69 -13.14
N SER A 19 -6.11 6.49 -13.04
CA SER A 19 -6.01 7.86 -12.52
C SER A 19 -5.57 7.90 -11.06
N ASP A 20 -5.94 6.88 -10.28
CA ASP A 20 -5.55 6.70 -8.87
C ASP A 20 -4.03 6.51 -8.68
N TRP A 21 -3.30 6.24 -9.76
CA TRP A 21 -1.86 5.97 -9.78
C TRP A 21 -1.03 7.05 -10.48
N THR A 22 -1.68 8.05 -11.09
CA THR A 22 -1.04 9.11 -11.90
C THR A 22 0.14 9.79 -11.21
N TRP A 23 0.03 10.00 -9.89
CA TRP A 23 1.02 10.73 -9.09
C TRP A 23 1.84 9.83 -8.17
N LEU A 24 1.75 8.51 -8.34
CA LEU A 24 2.52 7.54 -7.58
C LEU A 24 3.76 7.13 -8.37
N ALA A 25 4.86 6.87 -7.67
CA ALA A 25 6.06 6.30 -8.28
C ALA A 25 5.86 4.83 -8.73
N SER A 26 4.75 4.20 -8.34
CA SER A 26 4.37 2.84 -8.73
C SER A 26 3.24 2.86 -9.74
N THR A 27 3.18 1.83 -10.58
CA THR A 27 2.04 1.55 -11.45
C THR A 27 1.06 0.61 -10.75
N ARG A 28 -0.20 0.62 -11.20
CA ARG A 28 -1.23 -0.29 -10.68
C ARG A 28 -0.85 -1.73 -10.97
N PRO A 29 -0.80 -2.62 -9.96
CA PRO A 29 -0.63 -4.04 -10.19
C PRO A 29 -1.76 -4.63 -11.04
N GLU A 30 -1.41 -5.49 -12.00
CA GLU A 30 -2.36 -6.09 -12.96
C GLU A 30 -2.78 -7.52 -12.59
N SER A 31 -2.22 -8.08 -11.53
CA SER A 31 -2.59 -9.40 -11.01
C SER A 31 -2.28 -9.51 -9.51
N VAL A 32 -2.85 -10.50 -8.84
CA VAL A 32 -2.51 -10.83 -7.44
C VAL A 32 -1.00 -11.10 -7.28
N ALA A 33 -0.38 -11.80 -8.23
CA ALA A 33 1.06 -12.07 -8.21
C ALA A 33 1.89 -10.79 -8.35
N ALA A 34 1.48 -9.87 -9.24
CA ALA A 34 2.11 -8.56 -9.37
C ALA A 34 1.95 -7.72 -8.08
N THR A 35 0.78 -7.79 -7.43
CA THR A 35 0.54 -7.12 -6.15
C THR A 35 1.42 -7.70 -5.05
N ALA A 36 1.55 -9.02 -4.96
CA ALA A 36 2.44 -9.68 -4.00
C ALA A 36 3.90 -9.25 -4.21
N HIS A 37 4.38 -9.22 -5.46
CA HIS A 37 5.72 -8.74 -5.79
C HIS A 37 5.92 -7.27 -5.38
N TRP A 38 4.94 -6.41 -5.67
CA TRP A 38 4.98 -5.00 -5.29
C TRP A 38 5.01 -4.79 -3.77
N ILE A 39 4.22 -5.54 -3.01
CA ILE A 39 4.23 -5.50 -1.54
C ILE A 39 5.56 -6.03 -1.01
N ALA A 40 6.06 -7.15 -1.53
CA ALA A 40 7.34 -7.73 -1.13
C ALA A 40 8.50 -6.74 -1.34
N GLY A 41 8.48 -5.97 -2.44
CA GLY A 41 9.44 -4.90 -2.68
C GLY A 41 9.45 -3.83 -1.58
N LYS A 42 8.29 -3.50 -1.01
CA LYS A 42 8.21 -2.56 0.14
C LYS A 42 8.65 -3.18 1.45
N VAL A 43 8.27 -4.43 1.68
CA VAL A 43 8.60 -5.15 2.93
C VAL A 43 10.10 -5.43 3.04
N ASN A 44 10.76 -5.66 1.90
CA ASN A 44 12.19 -5.94 1.82
C ASN A 44 13.04 -4.67 1.66
N ASP A 45 12.44 -3.48 1.66
CA ASP A 45 13.15 -2.21 1.62
C ASP A 45 13.40 -1.73 3.05
N ASP A 46 14.67 -1.78 3.49
CA ASP A 46 15.07 -1.39 4.85
C ASP A 46 14.81 0.11 5.15
N ALA A 47 14.60 0.95 4.13
CA ALA A 47 14.24 2.35 4.32
C ALA A 47 12.74 2.56 4.60
N LEU A 48 11.92 1.51 4.48
CA LEU A 48 10.47 1.55 4.64
C LEU A 48 10.00 0.72 5.82
N VAL A 49 8.99 1.23 6.52
CA VAL A 49 8.17 0.45 7.45
C VAL A 49 6.73 0.46 6.94
N PRO A 50 6.36 -0.52 6.09
CA PRO A 50 5.03 -0.54 5.47
C PRO A 50 3.96 -1.11 6.40
N TYR A 51 2.77 -0.52 6.32
CA TYR A 51 1.56 -0.97 7.00
C TYR A 51 0.43 -1.14 5.99
N ALA A 52 -0.26 -2.29 6.07
CA ALA A 52 -1.53 -2.46 5.40
C ALA A 52 -2.63 -1.73 6.20
N VAL A 53 -3.44 -0.95 5.49
CA VAL A 53 -4.66 -0.35 6.05
C VAL A 53 -5.78 -1.37 5.87
N VAL A 54 -6.39 -1.80 6.96
CA VAL A 54 -7.46 -2.81 6.97
C VAL A 54 -8.78 -2.14 7.32
N ASP A 55 -9.80 -2.35 6.51
CA ASP A 55 -11.17 -1.98 6.88
C ASP A 55 -11.70 -2.98 7.92
N LEU A 56 -12.05 -2.49 9.10
CA LEU A 56 -12.48 -3.35 10.22
C LEU A 56 -13.84 -4.02 10.00
N ARG A 57 -14.67 -3.52 9.06
CA ARG A 57 -15.97 -4.14 8.78
C ARG A 57 -15.85 -5.37 7.90
N SER A 58 -15.03 -5.29 6.87
CA SER A 58 -14.77 -6.39 5.93
C SER A 58 -13.56 -7.25 6.31
N GLU A 59 -12.73 -6.76 7.22
CA GLU A 59 -11.41 -7.34 7.58
C GLU A 59 -10.44 -7.44 6.39
N GLN A 60 -10.68 -6.67 5.32
CA GLN A 60 -9.87 -6.68 4.11
C GLN A 60 -8.88 -5.53 4.08
N ALA A 61 -7.69 -5.78 3.52
CA ALA A 61 -6.75 -4.71 3.22
C ALA A 61 -7.27 -3.81 2.08
N VAL A 62 -7.32 -2.50 2.33
CA VAL A 62 -7.88 -1.49 1.41
C VAL A 62 -6.86 -0.42 1.01
N GLY A 63 -5.65 -0.46 1.56
CA GLY A 63 -4.58 0.46 1.18
C GLY A 63 -3.26 0.14 1.86
N ILE A 64 -2.24 0.92 1.54
CA ILE A 64 -0.92 0.88 2.17
C ILE A 64 -0.50 2.30 2.55
N VAL A 65 0.23 2.40 3.66
CA VAL A 65 1.01 3.56 4.06
C VAL A 65 2.37 3.07 4.58
N SER A 66 3.41 3.89 4.53
CA SER A 66 4.71 3.53 5.09
C SER A 66 5.30 4.70 5.86
N TYR A 67 6.02 4.39 6.95
CA TYR A 67 7.02 5.31 7.45
C TYR A 67 8.28 5.19 6.61
N MET A 68 8.95 6.31 6.36
CA MET A 68 10.21 6.40 5.64
C MET A 68 11.03 7.60 6.12
N ALA A 69 12.26 7.75 5.63
CA ALA A 69 13.16 8.85 5.98
C ALA A 69 13.27 9.04 7.52
N ILE A 70 13.46 7.94 8.24
CA ILE A 70 13.48 7.93 9.71
C ILE A 70 14.87 8.38 10.19
N GLU A 71 14.96 9.55 10.83
CA GLU A 71 16.17 10.00 11.53
C GLU A 71 15.96 9.94 13.04
N ARG A 72 16.40 8.85 13.65
CA ARG A 72 16.13 8.55 15.07
C ARG A 72 16.74 9.57 16.03
N GLU A 73 17.92 10.10 15.72
CA GLU A 73 18.61 11.10 16.56
C GLU A 73 17.87 12.44 16.56
N MET A 74 17.28 12.80 15.41
CA MET A 74 16.51 14.03 15.25
C MET A 74 15.03 13.87 15.63
N GLY A 75 14.58 12.63 15.84
CA GLY A 75 13.19 12.31 16.16
C GLY A 75 12.22 12.57 15.00
N THR A 76 12.69 12.48 13.76
CA THR A 76 11.89 12.76 12.55
C THR A 76 11.53 11.48 11.79
N VAL A 77 10.41 11.55 11.06
CA VAL A 77 9.93 10.51 10.16
C VAL A 77 9.01 11.14 9.11
N GLU A 78 9.01 10.57 7.91
CA GLU A 78 8.05 10.89 6.86
C GLU A 78 6.98 9.80 6.76
N ILE A 79 5.74 10.22 6.48
CA ILE A 79 4.67 9.32 6.05
C ILE A 79 4.62 9.36 4.52
N GLY A 80 4.97 8.24 3.90
CA GLY A 80 5.07 8.11 2.45
C GLY A 80 4.39 6.85 1.92
N HIS A 81 4.55 6.60 0.62
CA HIS A 81 3.96 5.46 -0.10
C HIS A 81 2.45 5.27 0.16
N VAL A 82 1.73 6.38 0.35
CA VAL A 82 0.30 6.39 0.62
C VAL A 82 -0.45 5.97 -0.64
N THR A 83 -1.04 4.77 -0.62
CA THR A 83 -1.79 4.21 -1.76
C THR A 83 -3.16 3.75 -1.29
N TRP A 84 -4.14 4.66 -1.36
CA TRP A 84 -5.53 4.40 -0.95
C TRP A 84 -6.36 3.88 -2.12
N SER A 85 -7.07 2.77 -1.91
CA SER A 85 -8.07 2.32 -2.87
C SER A 85 -9.34 3.16 -2.78
N ARG A 86 -10.23 3.02 -3.77
CA ARG A 86 -11.54 3.68 -3.73
C ARG A 86 -12.44 3.20 -2.59
N ARG A 87 -12.19 2.01 -2.03
CA ARG A 87 -12.88 1.55 -0.81
C ARG A 87 -12.58 2.42 0.41
N MET A 88 -11.41 3.07 0.42
CA MET A 88 -10.99 3.96 1.50
C MET A 88 -11.34 5.44 1.20
N LYS A 89 -11.31 5.88 -0.07
CA LYS A 89 -11.56 7.29 -0.42
C LYS A 89 -13.02 7.74 -0.28
N ASN A 90 -13.96 6.80 -0.20
CA ASN A 90 -15.41 7.07 -0.14
C ASN A 90 -16.05 6.71 1.22
N THR A 91 -15.24 6.56 2.27
CA THR A 91 -15.73 6.43 3.65
C THR A 91 -15.87 7.77 4.35
#